data_AF-A0A2I0N3M5-F1
#
_entry.id   AF-A0A2I0N3M5-F1
#
_cell.length_a   1.000
_cell.length_b   1.000
_cell.length_c   1.000
_cell.angle_alpha   90.00
_cell.angle_beta   90.00
_cell.angle_gamma   90.00
#
_symmetry.space_group_name_H-M   'P 1'
#
loop_
_entity.id
_entity.type
_entity.pdbx_description
1 polymer ?
#
loop_
_entity_poly.entity_id
_entity_poly.type
_entity_poly.pdbx_seq_one_letter_code
_entity_poly.pdbx_strand_id
1 'polypeptide(L)'
;MKKWKCEVCGYVMEGETPCEVCPVCGAGENVFAKTDGQVEEGMKQWLCLFCGFIYETAEKPELCPECQVKGTNMFVEYDKNQEQFKDAGTMFRCKACGLVQVQDEVPSECPACGASSTAFISRDKWLENRK
;
A
#
# COMPACT_ATOMS: atom_id res chain seq x y z
N MET A 1 -9.92 -0.80 -23.46
CA MET A 1 -8.63 -1.01 -24.16
C MET A 1 -8.08 -2.36 -23.73
N LYS A 2 -7.64 -3.21 -24.67
CA LYS A 2 -7.02 -4.50 -24.33
C LYS A 2 -5.52 -4.29 -24.07
N LYS A 3 -4.94 -5.07 -23.16
CA LYS A 3 -3.50 -5.12 -22.93
C LYS A 3 -2.97 -6.45 -23.43
N TRP A 4 -1.73 -6.43 -23.92
CA TRP A 4 -1.04 -7.60 -24.42
C TRP A 4 0.32 -7.69 -23.76
N LYS A 5 0.65 -8.83 -23.15
CA LYS A 5 1.94 -9.10 -22.50
C LYS A 5 2.71 -10.12 -23.33
N CYS A 6 3.95 -9.79 -23.69
CA CYS A 6 4.84 -10.74 -24.35
C CYS A 6 5.26 -11.82 -23.34
N GLU A 7 4.94 -13.08 -23.62
CA GLU A 7 5.29 -14.21 -22.72
C GLU A 7 6.80 -14.49 -22.68
N VAL A 8 7.57 -14.00 -23.64
CA VAL A 8 9.02 -14.18 -23.71
C VAL A 8 9.78 -13.20 -22.80
N CYS A 9 9.36 -11.93 -22.75
CA CYS A 9 10.12 -10.88 -22.04
C CYS A 9 9.30 -10.03 -21.07
N GLY A 10 7.98 -10.20 -21.01
CA GLY A 10 7.10 -9.44 -20.12
C GLY A 10 6.70 -8.04 -20.60
N TYR A 11 7.13 -7.60 -21.80
CA TYR A 11 6.73 -6.31 -22.36
C TYR A 11 5.20 -6.20 -22.49
N VAL A 12 4.62 -5.12 -21.97
CA VAL A 12 3.17 -4.86 -22.00
C VAL A 12 2.86 -3.72 -22.96
N MET A 13 1.90 -3.94 -23.85
CA MET A 13 1.40 -2.93 -24.79
C MET A 13 -0.13 -2.81 -24.72
N GLU A 14 -0.64 -1.64 -25.10
CA GLU A 14 -2.05 -1.32 -25.14
C GLU A 14 -2.52 -1.19 -26.59
N GLY A 15 -3.61 -1.85 -26.95
CA GLY A 15 -4.12 -1.85 -28.32
C GLY A 15 -5.23 -2.88 -28.53
N GLU A 16 -6.02 -2.74 -29.60
CA GLU A 16 -7.04 -3.76 -29.92
C GLU A 16 -6.44 -5.09 -30.37
N THR A 17 -5.22 -5.05 -30.90
CA THR A 17 -4.42 -6.18 -31.41
C THR A 17 -2.98 -6.10 -30.88
N PRO A 18 -2.28 -7.24 -30.73
CA PRO A 18 -0.86 -7.24 -30.38
C PRO A 18 0.00 -6.75 -31.55
N CYS A 19 1.25 -6.40 -31.28
CA CYS A 19 2.24 -6.11 -32.33
C CYS A 19 2.65 -7.38 -33.07
N GLU A 20 2.95 -7.26 -34.37
CA GLU A 20 3.52 -8.35 -35.18
C GLU A 20 4.85 -8.85 -34.64
N VAL A 21 5.66 -7.95 -34.06
CA VAL A 21 6.98 -8.23 -33.48
C VAL A 21 7.14 -7.47 -32.17
N CYS A 22 7.62 -8.16 -31.14
CA CYS A 22 7.94 -7.55 -29.86
C CYS A 22 9.13 -6.58 -29.99
N PRO A 23 8.98 -5.30 -29.59
CA PRO A 23 10.06 -4.32 -29.71
C PRO A 23 11.22 -4.57 -28.74
N VAL A 24 11.02 -5.42 -27.72
CA VAL A 24 12.03 -5.72 -26.70
C VAL A 24 12.85 -6.96 -27.04
N CYS A 25 12.20 -8.04 -27.49
CA CYS A 25 12.87 -9.33 -27.72
C CYS A 25 12.82 -9.84 -29.17
N GLY A 26 12.07 -9.18 -30.06
CA GLY A 26 11.95 -9.60 -31.46
C GLY A 26 11.06 -10.83 -31.70
N ALA A 27 10.38 -11.35 -30.67
CA ALA A 27 9.44 -12.47 -30.82
C ALA A 27 8.19 -12.04 -31.61
N GLY A 28 7.63 -12.95 -32.43
CA GLY A 28 6.45 -12.68 -33.25
C GLY A 28 5.13 -12.58 -32.45
N GLU A 29 4.05 -12.11 -33.08
CA GLU A 29 2.74 -11.88 -32.43
C GLU A 29 2.18 -13.09 -31.66
N ASN A 30 2.55 -14.31 -32.07
CA ASN A 30 2.08 -15.56 -31.49
C ASN A 30 2.43 -15.73 -30.00
N VAL A 31 3.37 -14.94 -29.47
CA VAL A 31 3.77 -14.99 -28.05
C VAL A 31 3.10 -13.92 -27.18
N PHE A 32 2.18 -13.13 -27.73
CA PHE A 32 1.47 -12.12 -26.98
C PHE A 32 0.18 -12.70 -26.40
N ALA A 33 0.12 -12.77 -25.07
CA ALA A 33 -1.08 -13.13 -24.34
C ALA A 33 -1.92 -11.88 -24.06
N LYS A 34 -3.22 -11.97 -24.32
CA LYS A 34 -4.18 -10.93 -23.93
C LYS A 34 -4.27 -10.91 -22.41
N THR A 35 -3.74 -9.86 -21.82
CA THR A 35 -4.00 -9.54 -20.42
C THR A 35 -5.24 -8.66 -20.42
N ASP A 36 -6.41 -9.24 -20.14
CA ASP A 36 -7.49 -8.43 -19.58
C ASP A 36 -6.89 -7.74 -18.36
N GLY A 37 -7.01 -6.41 -18.25
CA GLY A 37 -6.31 -5.58 -17.27
C GLY A 37 -6.73 -5.86 -15.82
N GLN A 38 -6.68 -7.11 -15.40
CA GLN A 38 -6.55 -7.55 -14.04
C GLN A 38 -5.12 -7.18 -13.67
N VAL A 39 -5.00 -6.08 -12.91
CA VAL A 39 -3.99 -5.99 -11.85
C VAL A 39 -3.79 -7.41 -11.31
N GLU A 40 -2.57 -7.95 -11.40
CA GLU A 40 -2.31 -9.34 -11.01
C GLU A 40 -2.92 -9.55 -9.62
N GLU A 41 -3.91 -10.45 -9.56
CA GLU A 41 -4.79 -10.66 -8.43
C GLU A 41 -3.91 -11.17 -7.28
N GLY A 42 -3.49 -10.25 -6.44
CA GLY A 42 -2.46 -10.50 -5.42
C GLY A 42 -1.56 -9.33 -5.11
N MET A 43 -1.32 -8.39 -6.03
CA MET A 43 -0.42 -7.25 -5.79
C MET A 43 -1.11 -6.17 -4.94
N LYS A 44 -0.72 -6.06 -3.67
CA LYS A 44 -1.30 -5.12 -2.69
C LYS A 44 -0.36 -3.95 -2.44
N GLN A 45 -0.94 -2.80 -2.12
CA GLN A 45 -0.18 -1.67 -1.61
C GLN A 45 -0.23 -1.70 -0.09
N TRP A 46 0.90 -1.44 0.56
CA TRP A 46 1.01 -1.48 2.02
C TRP A 46 1.63 -0.20 2.53
N LEU A 47 0.99 0.40 3.54
CA LEU A 47 1.44 1.62 4.21
C LEU A 47 2.15 1.26 5.51
N CYS A 48 3.39 1.71 5.66
CA CYS A 48 4.09 1.66 6.94
C CYS A 48 3.55 2.75 7.88
N LEU A 49 2.98 2.39 9.02
CA LEU A 49 2.49 3.35 10.02
C LEU A 49 3.60 4.02 10.84
N PHE A 50 4.87 3.64 10.64
CA PHE A 50 6.01 4.34 11.27
C PHE A 50 6.55 5.47 10.40
N CYS A 51 6.90 5.17 9.15
CA CYS A 51 7.52 6.12 8.22
C CYS A 51 6.57 6.63 7.14
N GLY A 52 5.38 6.02 6.98
CA GLY A 52 4.37 6.37 5.97
C GLY A 52 4.77 6.05 4.53
N PHE A 53 5.83 5.27 4.32
CA PHE A 53 6.17 4.78 2.99
C PHE A 53 5.13 3.76 2.53
N ILE A 54 4.76 3.87 1.25
CA ILE A 54 3.86 2.94 0.56
C ILE A 54 4.70 2.09 -0.38
N TYR A 55 4.49 0.79 -0.35
CA TYR A 55 5.20 -0.15 -1.22
C TYR A 55 4.25 -1.23 -1.72
N GLU A 56 4.65 -1.87 -2.82
CA GLU A 56 3.79 -2.76 -3.59
C GLU A 56 4.32 -4.19 -3.47
N THR A 57 3.66 -5.00 -2.65
CA THR A 57 4.03 -6.39 -2.40
C THR A 57 2.78 -7.25 -2.35
N ALA A 58 2.90 -8.49 -2.82
CA ALA A 58 1.75 -9.39 -2.80
C ALA A 58 1.29 -9.71 -1.36
N GLU A 59 2.25 -9.83 -0.46
CA GLU A 59 2.04 -10.13 0.95
C GLU A 59 2.46 -8.96 1.83
N LYS A 60 1.91 -8.92 3.06
CA LYS A 60 2.32 -7.97 4.11
C LYS A 60 3.78 -8.24 4.48
N PRO A 61 4.68 -7.26 4.46
CA PRO A 61 6.06 -7.50 4.85
C PRO A 61 6.19 -7.56 6.36
N GLU A 62 7.26 -8.21 6.81
CA GLU A 62 7.64 -8.28 8.22
C GLU A 62 8.44 -7.04 8.67
N LEU A 63 9.09 -6.38 7.72
CA LEU A 63 10.01 -5.27 7.89
C LEU A 63 9.71 -4.17 6.90
N CYS A 64 9.77 -2.91 7.35
CA CYS A 64 9.69 -1.79 6.42
C CYS A 64 11.03 -1.65 5.67
N PRO A 65 11.07 -1.69 4.33
CA PRO A 65 12.32 -1.52 3.58
C PRO A 65 13.03 -0.19 3.88
N GLU A 66 12.27 0.87 4.12
CA GLU A 66 12.81 2.22 4.33
C GLU A 66 13.30 2.48 5.75
N CYS A 67 12.55 2.06 6.77
CA CYS A 67 12.85 2.38 8.17
C CYS A 67 13.16 1.17 9.05
N GLN A 68 13.07 -0.04 8.49
CA GLN A 68 13.40 -1.31 9.16
C GLN A 68 12.57 -1.58 10.43
N VAL A 69 11.45 -0.88 10.61
CA VAL A 69 10.52 -1.16 11.72
C VAL A 69 9.88 -2.54 11.54
N LYS A 70 9.70 -3.26 12.64
CA LYS A 70 8.99 -4.54 12.73
C LYS A 70 7.68 -4.35 13.49
N GLY A 71 6.69 -5.19 13.20
CA GLY A 71 5.49 -5.32 14.03
C GLY A 71 4.21 -5.55 13.23
N THR A 72 3.36 -6.45 13.70
CA THR A 72 2.14 -6.92 13.00
C THR A 72 1.15 -5.79 12.66
N ASN A 73 1.14 -4.73 13.48
CA ASN A 73 0.27 -3.56 13.36
C ASN A 73 0.96 -2.36 12.67
N MET A 74 2.20 -2.52 12.20
CA MET A 74 2.95 -1.44 11.54
C MET A 74 2.64 -1.33 10.05
N PHE A 75 1.93 -2.30 9.48
CA PHE A 75 1.64 -2.39 8.06
C PHE A 75 0.16 -2.59 7.85
N VAL A 76 -0.46 -1.64 7.17
CA VAL A 76 -1.88 -1.71 6.77
C VAL A 76 -1.96 -1.71 5.25
N GLU A 77 -2.94 -2.40 4.70
CA GLU A 77 -3.21 -2.34 3.27
C GLU A 77 -3.63 -0.90 2.91
N TYR A 78 -3.00 -0.34 1.89
CA TYR A 78 -3.25 1.01 1.40
C TYR A 78 -4.28 0.95 0.28
N ASP A 79 -5.48 1.47 0.57
CA ASP A 79 -6.53 1.67 -0.43
C ASP A 79 -6.64 3.16 -0.81
N LYS A 80 -6.44 3.46 -2.09
CA LYS A 80 -6.49 4.83 -2.65
C LYS A 80 -7.91 5.42 -2.71
N ASN A 81 -8.94 4.60 -2.60
CA ASN A 81 -10.36 4.99 -2.63
C ASN A 81 -10.99 5.08 -1.24
N GLN A 82 -10.25 4.76 -0.17
CA GLN A 82 -10.64 4.84 1.24
C GLN A 82 -11.92 4.11 1.66
N GLU A 83 -12.55 3.31 0.79
CA GLU A 83 -13.83 2.66 1.10
C GLU A 83 -13.71 1.61 2.22
N GLN A 84 -12.53 1.00 2.40
CA GLN A 84 -12.25 0.05 3.48
C GLN A 84 -11.96 0.69 4.85
N PHE A 85 -11.75 2.01 4.93
CA PHE A 85 -11.50 2.69 6.21
C PHE A 85 -12.78 3.16 6.90
N LYS A 86 -13.97 2.94 6.32
CA LYS A 86 -15.24 3.28 6.96
C LYS A 86 -15.51 2.51 8.26
N ASP A 87 -14.97 1.29 8.37
CA ASP A 87 -15.24 0.38 9.49
C ASP A 87 -14.00 0.07 10.36
N ALA A 88 -12.83 0.62 10.01
CA ALA A 88 -11.57 0.32 10.71
C ALA A 88 -11.31 1.21 11.95
N GLY A 89 -12.03 2.31 12.12
CA GLY A 89 -11.83 3.29 13.20
C GLY A 89 -10.71 4.32 12.90
N THR A 90 -10.70 5.41 13.66
CA THR A 90 -9.69 6.47 13.53
C THR A 90 -8.35 6.03 14.11
N MET A 91 -7.25 6.27 13.39
CA MET A 91 -5.91 5.99 13.89
C MET A 91 -5.36 7.15 14.73
N PHE A 92 -4.94 6.85 15.95
CA PHE A 92 -4.32 7.78 16.89
C PHE A 92 -2.90 7.34 17.24
N ARG A 93 -1.92 8.23 17.06
CA ARG A 93 -0.54 8.03 17.49
C ARG A 93 -0.25 8.85 18.73
N CYS A 94 0.25 8.21 19.80
CA CYS A 94 0.73 8.93 20.98
C CYS A 94 2.04 9.66 20.66
N LYS A 95 2.09 10.98 20.85
CA LYS A 95 3.29 11.79 20.69
C LYS A 95 4.38 11.47 21.72
N ALA A 96 4.00 10.93 22.89
CA ALA A 96 4.94 10.66 23.97
C ALA A 96 5.75 9.37 23.75
N CYS A 97 5.08 8.28 23.35
CA CYS A 97 5.73 6.97 23.19
C CYS A 97 5.66 6.38 21.77
N GLY A 98 4.87 6.99 20.87
CA GLY A 98 4.71 6.51 19.50
C GLY A 98 3.70 5.39 19.31
N LEU A 99 3.06 4.87 20.38
CA LEU A 99 2.02 3.83 20.25
C LEU A 99 0.89 4.29 19.33
N VAL A 100 0.51 3.43 18.40
CA VAL A 100 -0.63 3.65 17.48
C VAL A 100 -1.81 2.79 17.94
N GLN A 101 -2.98 3.41 18.05
CA GLN A 101 -4.25 2.75 18.37
C GLN A 101 -5.27 3.07 17.29
N VAL A 102 -6.20 2.15 17.06
CA VAL A 102 -7.28 2.30 16.07
C VAL A 102 -8.62 2.16 16.78
N GLN A 103 -9.41 3.24 16.79
CA GLN A 103 -10.68 3.34 17.51
C GLN A 103 -11.47 4.57 17.03
N ASP A 104 -12.78 4.63 17.28
CA ASP A 104 -13.63 5.72 16.78
C ASP A 104 -13.35 7.07 17.45
N GLU A 105 -13.03 7.05 18.76
CA GLU A 105 -12.78 8.24 19.57
C GLU A 105 -11.34 8.31 20.07
N VAL A 106 -10.84 9.50 20.40
CA VAL A 106 -9.48 9.67 20.96
C VAL A 106 -9.35 8.90 22.28
N PRO A 107 -8.30 8.08 22.49
CA PRO A 107 -8.08 7.40 23.77
C PRO A 107 -7.96 8.38 24.94
N SER A 108 -8.58 8.08 26.09
CA SER A 108 -8.47 8.90 27.31
C SER A 108 -7.05 8.90 27.88
N GLU A 109 -6.36 7.76 27.79
CA GLU A 109 -4.98 7.55 28.23
C GLU A 109 -4.25 6.54 27.34
N CYS A 110 -2.93 6.68 27.26
CA CYS A 110 -2.08 5.74 26.54
C CYS A 110 -1.74 4.53 27.41
N PRO A 111 -2.12 3.30 27.03
CA PRO A 111 -1.86 2.12 27.85
C PRO A 111 -0.38 1.77 27.99
N ALA A 112 0.49 2.31 27.11
CA ALA A 112 1.92 2.08 27.16
C ALA A 112 2.68 3.05 28.09
N CYS A 113 2.20 4.29 28.24
CA CYS A 113 2.95 5.32 28.98
C CYS A 113 2.11 6.20 29.93
N GLY A 114 0.80 6.01 29.99
CA GLY A 114 -0.12 6.80 30.83
C GLY A 114 -0.37 8.23 30.33
N ALA A 115 0.13 8.60 29.15
CA ALA A 115 -0.10 9.94 28.61
C ALA A 115 -1.58 10.16 28.28
N SER A 116 -2.13 11.34 28.63
CA SER A 116 -3.55 11.64 28.42
C SER A 116 -3.92 11.84 26.94
N SER A 117 -5.23 11.93 26.66
CA SER A 117 -5.80 12.16 25.33
C SER A 117 -5.14 13.28 24.52
N THR A 118 -4.63 14.33 25.17
CA THR A 118 -3.93 15.46 24.53
C THR A 118 -2.59 15.08 23.88
N ALA A 119 -2.02 13.94 24.28
CA ALA A 119 -0.81 13.38 23.71
C ALA A 119 -1.08 12.68 22.37
N PHE A 120 -2.32 12.37 22.01
CA PHE A 120 -2.62 11.68 20.75
C PHE A 120 -2.79 12.65 19.58
N ILE A 121 -2.33 12.23 18.41
CA ILE A 121 -2.57 12.90 17.14
C ILE A 121 -3.25 11.92 16.18
N SER A 122 -4.25 12.39 15.45
CA SER A 122 -4.89 11.60 14.40
C SER A 122 -3.95 11.45 13.20
N ARG A 123 -4.19 10.41 12.38
CA ARG A 123 -3.46 10.19 11.13
C ARG A 123 -3.41 11.43 10.23
N ASP A 124 -4.53 12.15 10.07
CA ASP A 124 -4.60 13.33 9.21
C ASP A 124 -3.59 14.40 9.66
N LYS A 125 -3.55 14.68 10.96
CA LYS A 125 -2.57 15.62 11.56
C LYS A 125 -1.13 15.12 11.48
N TRP A 126 -0.90 13.81 11.50
CA TRP A 126 0.44 13.26 11.28
C TRP A 126 0.91 13.46 9.84
N LEU A 127 0.01 13.34 8.86
CA LEU A 127 0.34 13.53 7.45
C LEU A 127 0.54 15.01 7.08
N GLU A 128 -0.21 15.92 7.70
CA GLU A 128 -0.06 17.37 7.48
C GLU A 128 1.31 17.92 7.88
N ASN A 129 1.96 17.32 8.88
CA ASN A 129 3.29 17.72 9.37
C ASN A 129 4.46 17.14 8.56
N ARG A 130 4.20 16.56 7.37
CA ARG A 130 5.20 15.96 6.47
C ARG A 130 5.59 16.84 5.27
N LYS A 131 5.27 18.13 5.30
CA LYS A 131 5.79 19.09 4.32
C LYS A 131 7.23 19.47 4.60
#